data_AF-A0A059CVM2-F1
#
_entry.id   AF-A0A059CVM2-F1
#
_cell.length_a   1.000
_cell.length_b   1.000
_cell.length_c   1.000
_cell.angle_alpha   90.00
_cell.angle_beta   90.00
_cell.angle_gamma   90.00
#
_symmetry.space_group_name_H-M   'P 1'
#
loop_
_entity.id
_entity.type
_entity.pdbx_description
1 polymer ?
#
loop_
_entity_poly.entity_id
_entity_poly.type
_entity_poly.pdbx_seq_one_letter_code
_entity_poly.pdbx_strand_id
1 'polypeptide(L)'
;MFHAVPVIKRIGELKLRHKYSLEFVNLALVDMKTHMETPEILELLLTSGVVESAIVYGTSEIVKLCLKHYPELIWENDMLCPMILVVLKRRHVELFRLLNPYKTIAPDDFLRNANLLMEAIVESPPGCVPADVSGAAFFMQRELQWYKVVKDSVGHHLINREGLRWEPFVEQRQDLLKEAGQWMKDTASSCSLIATLIITVTFAAAFTIPGGNDNNTGIPIFLKKPSFMVFTAANALALFSSIAATLMFLAILTSRYAAEDFLHSLPRKMVLGLTFLFFSLAFMLVAFGSALTIVLSEKLKWIHIPITLLAAFPILLFTILQLPLYVEMVGSTYWPRLYRPLKI
;
A
#
# COMPACT_ATOMS: atom_id res chain seq x y z
N MET A 1 28.33 7.71 -21.09
CA MET A 1 27.27 8.75 -21.22
C MET A 1 25.94 8.01 -21.35
N PHE A 2 25.26 7.73 -20.22
CA PHE A 2 24.01 6.98 -20.24
C PHE A 2 22.88 7.92 -20.68
N HIS A 3 22.38 7.77 -21.92
CA HIS A 3 21.16 8.45 -22.34
C HIS A 3 20.01 7.94 -21.46
N ALA A 4 19.45 8.84 -20.65
CA ALA A 4 18.23 8.54 -19.91
C ALA A 4 17.13 8.09 -20.88
N VAL A 5 16.51 6.95 -20.59
CA VAL A 5 15.36 6.41 -21.34
C VAL A 5 14.32 7.55 -21.52
N PRO A 6 13.72 7.73 -22.72
CA PRO A 6 12.85 8.89 -23.02
C PRO A 6 11.76 9.15 -21.98
N VAL A 7 11.23 8.10 -21.35
CA VAL A 7 10.25 8.18 -20.26
C VAL A 7 10.83 8.84 -19.00
N ILE A 8 12.06 8.50 -18.61
CA ILE A 8 12.76 9.08 -17.45
C ILE A 8 13.01 10.57 -17.68
N LYS A 9 13.43 10.95 -18.90
CA LYS A 9 13.62 12.36 -19.27
C LYS A 9 12.31 13.15 -19.18
N ARG A 10 11.21 12.59 -19.72
CA ARG A 10 9.88 13.21 -19.65
C ARG A 10 9.38 13.38 -18.22
N ILE A 11 9.58 12.37 -17.35
CA ILE A 11 9.24 12.48 -15.92
C ILE A 11 10.07 13.58 -15.25
N GLY A 12 11.37 13.66 -15.57
CA GLY A 12 12.26 14.71 -15.07
C GLY A 12 11.78 16.11 -15.45
N GLU A 13 11.43 16.32 -16.71
CA GLU A 13 10.91 17.60 -17.22
C GLU A 13 9.57 17.98 -16.57
N LEU A 14 8.66 17.02 -16.37
CA LEU A 14 7.38 17.26 -15.69
C LEU A 14 7.58 17.65 -14.22
N LYS A 15 8.47 16.96 -13.50
CA LYS A 15 8.81 17.31 -12.11
C LYS A 15 9.45 18.68 -12.01
N LEU A 16 10.34 19.02 -12.95
CA LEU A 16 11.00 20.33 -12.99
C LEU A 16 9.99 21.45 -13.28
N ARG A 17 9.08 21.24 -14.23
CA ARG A 17 7.99 22.18 -14.52
C ARG A 17 7.11 22.41 -13.30
N HIS A 18 6.68 21.34 -12.64
CA HIS A 18 5.89 21.43 -11.41
C HIS A 18 6.62 22.24 -10.33
N LYS A 19 7.94 22.01 -10.13
CA LYS A 19 8.76 22.78 -9.19
C LYS A 19 8.76 24.28 -9.53
N TYR A 20 9.04 24.64 -10.78
CA TYR A 20 9.06 26.05 -11.19
C TYR A 20 7.68 26.71 -11.11
N SER A 21 6.60 25.98 -11.41
CA SER A 21 5.24 26.48 -11.21
C SER A 21 4.96 26.81 -9.74
N LEU A 22 5.38 25.96 -8.80
CA LEU A 22 5.23 26.24 -7.37
C LEU A 22 6.08 27.43 -6.90
N GLU A 23 7.31 27.54 -7.41
CA GLU A 23 8.19 28.65 -7.09
C GLU A 23 7.64 29.98 -7.62
N PHE A 24 7.11 29.99 -8.85
CA PHE A 24 6.42 31.14 -9.43
C PHE A 24 5.21 31.56 -8.59
N VAL A 25 4.34 30.61 -8.21
CA VAL A 25 3.18 30.91 -7.35
C VAL A 25 3.64 31.50 -6.02
N ASN A 26 4.68 30.94 -5.40
CA ASN A 26 5.23 31.48 -4.16
C ASN A 26 5.76 32.90 -4.31
N LEU A 27 6.45 33.21 -5.41
CA LEU A 27 6.93 34.57 -5.69
C LEU A 27 5.77 35.54 -5.92
N ALA A 28 4.75 35.15 -6.68
CA ALA A 28 3.57 35.96 -6.90
C ALA A 28 2.82 36.28 -5.59
N LEU A 29 2.65 35.29 -4.71
CA LEU A 29 2.02 35.48 -3.41
C LEU A 29 2.83 36.43 -2.50
N VAL A 30 4.17 36.37 -2.56
CA VAL A 30 5.04 37.29 -1.81
C VAL A 30 4.97 38.71 -2.38
N ASP A 31 4.97 38.85 -3.69
CA ASP A 31 4.89 40.15 -4.37
C ASP A 31 3.55 40.85 -4.16
N MET A 32 2.45 40.09 -4.13
CA MET A 32 1.12 40.61 -3.74
C MET A 32 1.16 41.20 -2.32
N LYS A 33 1.81 40.52 -1.38
CA LYS A 33 1.95 40.98 0.01
C LYS A 33 2.71 42.30 0.14
N THR A 34 3.61 42.61 -0.80
CA THR A 34 4.39 43.85 -0.76
C THR A 34 3.67 45.03 -1.39
N HIS A 35 2.66 44.79 -2.24
CA HIS A 35 2.03 45.84 -3.05
C HIS A 35 0.52 46.06 -2.79
N MET A 36 -0.15 45.16 -2.07
CA MET A 36 -1.60 45.19 -1.83
C MET A 36 -1.93 45.01 -0.35
N GLU A 37 -3.10 45.49 0.08
CA GLU A 37 -3.60 45.20 1.43
C GLU A 37 -4.22 43.79 1.51
N THR A 38 -4.19 43.18 2.70
CA THR A 38 -4.70 41.82 2.92
C THR A 38 -6.13 41.59 2.41
N PRO A 39 -7.11 42.49 2.62
CA PRO A 39 -8.47 42.29 2.11
C PRO A 39 -8.55 42.22 0.58
N GLU A 40 -7.79 43.08 -0.12
CA GLU A 40 -7.74 43.10 -1.60
C GLU A 40 -7.14 41.80 -2.15
N ILE A 41 -6.12 41.27 -1.47
CA ILE A 41 -5.49 40.00 -1.87
C ILE A 41 -6.44 38.83 -1.64
N LEU A 42 -7.18 38.81 -0.52
CA LEU A 42 -8.17 37.77 -0.25
C LEU A 42 -9.27 37.79 -1.32
N GLU A 43 -9.82 38.97 -1.62
CA GLU A 43 -10.83 39.13 -2.68
C GLU A 43 -10.29 38.63 -4.03
N LEU A 44 -9.05 38.98 -4.39
CA LEU A 44 -8.42 38.52 -5.62
C LEU A 44 -8.21 37.00 -5.65
N LEU A 45 -7.74 36.39 -4.56
CA LEU A 45 -7.52 34.94 -4.49
C LEU A 45 -8.83 34.16 -4.57
N LEU A 46 -9.91 34.70 -4.01
CA LEU A 46 -11.24 34.11 -4.06
C LEU A 46 -11.92 34.29 -5.42
N THR A 47 -11.84 35.49 -6.01
CA THR A 47 -12.50 35.81 -7.29
C THR A 47 -11.75 35.29 -8.52
N SER A 48 -10.43 35.13 -8.42
CA SER A 48 -9.60 34.61 -9.52
C SER A 48 -9.86 33.13 -9.85
N GLY A 49 -10.57 32.40 -8.98
CA GLY A 49 -10.82 30.97 -9.12
C GLY A 49 -9.56 30.11 -8.94
N VAL A 50 -8.43 30.67 -8.51
CA VAL A 50 -7.16 29.95 -8.35
C VAL A 50 -7.26 28.90 -7.25
N VAL A 51 -7.81 29.28 -6.08
CA VAL A 51 -7.99 28.36 -4.95
C VAL A 51 -9.02 27.29 -5.30
N GLU A 52 -10.15 27.68 -5.90
CA GLU A 52 -11.19 26.75 -6.34
C GLU A 52 -10.65 25.75 -7.37
N SER A 53 -9.94 26.22 -8.40
CA SER A 53 -9.32 25.36 -9.40
C SER A 53 -8.30 24.41 -8.77
N ALA A 54 -7.45 24.90 -7.88
CA ALA A 54 -6.48 24.05 -7.18
C ALA A 54 -7.19 22.95 -6.37
N ILE A 55 -8.33 23.25 -5.75
CA ILE A 55 -9.14 22.28 -5.01
C ILE A 55 -9.81 21.28 -5.96
N VAL A 56 -10.43 21.75 -7.02
CA VAL A 56 -11.09 20.94 -8.06
C VAL A 56 -10.10 19.96 -8.69
N TYR A 57 -8.89 20.42 -9.02
CA TYR A 57 -7.86 19.61 -9.67
C TYR A 57 -6.93 18.86 -8.70
N GLY A 58 -7.07 19.04 -7.38
CA GLY A 58 -6.30 18.29 -6.39
C GLY A 58 -4.88 18.78 -6.16
N THR A 59 -4.57 20.02 -6.53
CA THR A 59 -3.21 20.59 -6.40
C THR A 59 -2.99 21.10 -4.98
N SER A 60 -2.74 20.16 -4.07
CA SER A 60 -2.58 20.42 -2.63
C SER A 60 -1.46 21.40 -2.28
N GLU A 61 -0.42 21.45 -3.11
CA GLU A 61 0.75 22.29 -2.94
C GLU A 61 0.42 23.78 -3.14
N ILE A 62 -0.44 24.10 -4.12
CA ILE A 62 -0.89 25.49 -4.35
C ILE A 62 -1.77 25.94 -3.18
N VAL A 63 -2.73 25.10 -2.76
CA VAL A 63 -3.60 25.41 -1.60
C VAL A 63 -2.74 25.58 -0.34
N LYS A 64 -1.76 24.71 -0.10
CA LYS A 64 -0.83 24.84 1.03
C LYS A 64 -0.05 26.17 0.98
N LEU A 65 0.42 26.59 -0.19
CA LEU A 65 1.12 27.88 -0.34
C LEU A 65 0.19 29.07 -0.07
N CYS A 66 -1.04 29.05 -0.59
CA CYS A 66 -2.02 30.10 -0.31
C CYS A 66 -2.31 30.21 1.19
N LEU A 67 -2.60 29.10 1.86
CA LEU A 67 -2.89 29.07 3.31
C LEU A 67 -1.69 29.44 4.18
N LYS A 68 -0.46 29.21 3.69
CA LYS A 68 0.76 29.60 4.40
C LYS A 68 0.96 31.12 4.40
N HIS A 69 0.65 31.79 3.29
CA HIS A 69 0.82 33.23 3.15
C HIS A 69 -0.40 34.03 3.63
N TYR A 70 -1.59 33.47 3.46
CA TYR A 70 -2.89 34.09 3.74
C TYR A 70 -3.81 33.10 4.49
N PRO A 71 -3.55 32.82 5.78
CA PRO A 71 -4.38 31.92 6.58
C PRO A 71 -5.83 32.39 6.74
N GLU A 72 -6.08 33.69 6.55
CA GLU A 72 -7.40 34.34 6.63
C GLU A 72 -8.39 33.77 5.61
N LEU A 73 -7.91 33.17 4.51
CA LEU A 73 -8.74 32.47 3.50
C LEU A 73 -9.68 31.43 4.10
N ILE A 74 -9.34 30.89 5.27
CA ILE A 74 -10.12 29.86 5.97
C ILE A 74 -11.18 30.48 6.89
N TRP A 75 -10.94 31.72 7.33
CA TRP A 75 -11.79 32.44 8.28
C TRP A 75 -12.90 33.22 7.60
N GLU A 76 -12.85 33.33 6.28
CA GLU A 76 -13.95 33.87 5.49
C GLU A 76 -15.16 32.93 5.60
N ASN A 77 -16.23 33.42 6.24
CA ASN A 77 -17.40 32.61 6.59
C ASN A 77 -17.97 31.91 5.34
N ASP A 78 -18.43 30.67 5.53
CA ASP A 78 -19.09 29.80 4.54
C ASP A 78 -18.21 29.17 3.44
N MET A 79 -16.88 29.37 3.43
CA MET A 79 -16.02 28.85 2.35
C MET A 79 -15.40 27.46 2.62
N LEU A 80 -15.10 27.13 3.87
CA LEU A 80 -14.39 25.89 4.21
C LEU A 80 -15.21 24.62 3.91
N CYS A 81 -16.51 24.61 4.23
CA CYS A 81 -17.36 23.45 3.99
C CYS A 81 -17.54 23.13 2.49
N PRO A 82 -17.87 24.09 1.61
CA PRO A 82 -17.89 23.86 0.15
C PRO A 82 -16.58 23.30 -0.39
N MET A 83 -15.44 23.85 0.05
CA MET A 83 -14.11 23.36 -0.32
C MET A 83 -13.91 21.89 0.08
N ILE A 84 -14.23 21.53 1.33
CA ILE A 84 -14.13 20.15 1.82
C ILE A 84 -15.09 19.24 1.04
N LEU A 85 -16.29 19.69 0.72
CA LEU A 85 -17.27 18.91 -0.05
C LEU A 85 -16.75 18.56 -1.44
N VAL A 86 -16.11 19.51 -2.15
CA VAL A 86 -15.44 19.24 -3.43
C VAL A 86 -14.29 18.25 -3.26
N VAL A 87 -13.48 18.41 -2.21
CA VAL A 87 -12.38 17.50 -1.87
C VAL A 87 -12.88 16.08 -1.62
N LEU A 88 -14.00 15.92 -0.91
CA LEU A 88 -14.63 14.62 -0.64
C LEU A 88 -15.15 13.98 -1.92
N LYS A 89 -15.91 14.74 -2.73
CA LYS A 89 -16.44 14.27 -4.02
C LYS A 89 -15.35 13.81 -4.98
N ARG A 90 -14.20 14.50 -4.96
CA ARG A 90 -13.06 14.22 -5.85
C ARG A 90 -11.97 13.36 -5.25
N ARG A 91 -12.09 12.99 -3.97
CA ARG A 91 -11.18 12.09 -3.23
C ARG A 91 -9.74 12.59 -3.16
N HIS A 92 -9.57 13.90 -3.01
CA HIS A 92 -8.24 14.51 -2.89
C HIS A 92 -7.70 14.33 -1.47
N VAL A 93 -7.07 13.18 -1.20
CA VAL A 93 -6.60 12.77 0.15
C VAL A 93 -5.70 13.82 0.81
N GLU A 94 -4.73 14.38 0.08
CA GLU A 94 -3.79 15.36 0.66
C GLU A 94 -4.47 16.71 0.93
N LEU A 95 -5.43 17.13 0.08
CA LEU A 95 -6.23 18.32 0.36
C LEU A 95 -7.13 18.13 1.57
N PHE A 96 -7.75 16.95 1.72
CA PHE A 96 -8.54 16.65 2.91
C PHE A 96 -7.68 16.74 4.16
N ARG A 97 -6.50 16.13 4.15
CA ARG A 97 -5.56 16.23 5.28
C ARG A 97 -5.15 17.67 5.57
N LEU A 98 -4.95 18.49 4.55
CA LEU A 98 -4.59 19.90 4.69
C LEU A 98 -5.73 20.74 5.32
N LEU A 99 -6.97 20.54 4.86
CA LEU A 99 -8.12 21.37 5.25
C LEU A 99 -8.83 20.88 6.52
N ASN A 100 -8.84 19.57 6.76
CA ASN A 100 -9.57 18.94 7.87
C ASN A 100 -9.21 19.48 9.27
N PRO A 101 -7.96 19.84 9.59
CA PRO A 101 -7.62 20.44 10.88
C PRO A 101 -8.37 21.75 11.16
N TYR A 102 -8.70 22.51 10.11
CA TYR A 102 -9.36 23.81 10.25
C TYR A 102 -10.86 23.71 10.56
N LYS A 103 -11.46 22.51 10.52
CA LYS A 103 -12.86 22.29 10.90
C LYS A 103 -13.17 22.73 12.33
N THR A 104 -12.17 22.72 13.23
CA THR A 104 -12.34 23.12 14.63
C THR A 104 -12.61 24.62 14.78
N ILE A 105 -12.33 25.40 13.74
CA ILE A 105 -12.53 26.85 13.70
C ILE A 105 -13.99 27.18 13.34
N ALA A 106 -14.68 26.31 12.60
CA ALA A 106 -16.08 26.47 12.20
C ALA A 106 -16.92 25.22 12.53
N PRO A 107 -17.07 24.84 13.82
CA PRO A 107 -17.75 23.61 14.21
C PRO A 107 -19.24 23.61 13.86
N ASP A 108 -19.90 24.75 13.94
CA ASP A 108 -21.35 24.88 13.67
C ASP A 108 -21.68 24.72 12.19
N ASP A 109 -20.85 25.22 11.29
CA ASP A 109 -21.00 25.06 9.83
C ASP A 109 -20.83 23.59 9.44
N PHE A 110 -19.80 22.93 9.99
CA PHE A 110 -19.56 21.50 9.74
C PHE A 110 -20.67 20.61 10.31
N LEU A 111 -21.21 20.96 11.49
CA LEU A 111 -22.34 20.26 12.09
C LEU A 111 -23.62 20.40 11.24
N ARG A 112 -23.89 21.61 10.73
CA ARG A 112 -25.04 21.88 9.85
C ARG A 112 -24.94 21.10 8.54
N ASN A 113 -23.74 21.00 7.98
CA ASN A 113 -23.47 20.35 6.69
C ASN A 113 -23.03 18.88 6.78
N ALA A 114 -23.07 18.31 7.99
CA ALA A 114 -22.61 16.95 8.29
C ALA A 114 -23.27 15.87 7.40
N ASN A 115 -24.55 16.04 7.06
CA ASN A 115 -25.26 15.12 6.15
C ASN A 115 -24.73 15.20 4.72
N LEU A 116 -24.54 16.41 4.17
CA LEU A 116 -24.03 16.64 2.82
C LEU A 116 -22.61 16.08 2.64
N LEU A 117 -21.77 16.21 3.67
CA LEU A 117 -20.40 15.69 3.67
C LEU A 117 -20.38 14.16 3.62
N MET A 118 -21.28 13.51 4.36
CA MET A 118 -21.38 12.04 4.33
C MET A 118 -22.00 11.54 3.02
N GLU A 119 -23.05 12.21 2.52
CA GLU A 119 -23.68 11.92 1.23
C GLU A 119 -22.69 12.02 0.07
N ALA A 120 -21.82 13.04 0.08
CA ALA A 120 -20.76 13.18 -0.91
C ALA A 120 -19.84 11.96 -1.02
N ILE A 121 -19.60 11.21 0.06
CA ILE A 121 -18.76 9.99 0.05
C ILE A 121 -19.55 8.77 -0.40
N VAL A 122 -20.80 8.68 0.06
CA VAL A 122 -21.71 7.60 -0.30
C VAL A 122 -21.99 7.64 -1.80
N GLU A 123 -22.26 8.82 -2.35
CA GLU A 123 -22.59 9.01 -3.77
C GLU A 123 -21.37 9.02 -4.68
N SER A 124 -20.18 9.37 -4.15
CA SER A 124 -18.97 9.39 -4.97
C SER A 124 -18.69 8.01 -5.54
N PRO A 125 -18.81 7.81 -6.87
CA PRO A 125 -18.52 6.52 -7.44
C PRO A 125 -17.08 6.15 -7.08
N PRO A 126 -16.78 4.85 -6.85
CA PRO A 126 -15.40 4.42 -6.83
C PRO A 126 -14.78 4.92 -8.15
N GLY A 127 -13.77 5.80 -8.05
CA GLY A 127 -13.01 6.16 -9.25
C GLY A 127 -12.55 4.87 -9.94
N CYS A 128 -12.38 4.89 -11.27
CA CYS A 128 -11.87 3.71 -11.98
C CYS A 128 -10.68 3.11 -11.21
N VAL A 129 -10.62 1.79 -11.07
CA VAL A 129 -9.45 1.09 -10.52
C VAL A 129 -8.24 1.68 -11.25
N PRO A 130 -7.40 2.50 -10.59
CA PRO A 130 -6.28 3.09 -11.30
C PRO A 130 -5.44 1.94 -11.80
N ALA A 131 -4.91 2.03 -13.03
CA ALA A 131 -4.01 1.02 -13.59
C ALA A 131 -2.75 0.77 -12.73
N ASP A 132 -2.56 1.58 -11.68
CA ASP A 132 -1.43 1.66 -10.75
C ASP A 132 -1.74 1.11 -9.34
N VAL A 133 -2.93 0.53 -9.08
CA VAL A 133 -3.23 -0.10 -7.77
C VAL A 133 -3.08 -1.62 -7.88
N SER A 134 -2.31 -2.21 -6.96
CA SER A 134 -1.94 -3.64 -6.88
C SER A 134 -3.10 -4.60 -6.54
N GLY A 135 -4.24 -4.48 -7.24
CA GLY A 135 -5.41 -5.37 -7.14
C GLY A 135 -6.63 -4.70 -6.50
N ALA A 136 -7.83 -5.16 -6.92
CA ALA A 136 -9.12 -4.63 -6.48
C ALA A 136 -9.29 -4.62 -4.94
N ALA A 137 -8.63 -5.55 -4.23
CA ALA A 137 -8.68 -5.65 -2.77
C ALA A 137 -8.06 -4.45 -2.04
N PHE A 138 -6.92 -3.93 -2.52
CA PHE A 138 -6.28 -2.76 -1.93
C PHE A 138 -7.00 -1.48 -2.30
N PHE A 139 -7.62 -1.44 -3.48
CA PHE A 139 -8.51 -0.36 -3.83
C PHE A 139 -9.71 -0.31 -2.88
N MET A 140 -10.38 -1.45 -2.64
CA MET A 140 -11.46 -1.54 -1.67
C MET A 140 -11.02 -1.19 -0.24
N GLN A 141 -9.85 -1.65 0.20
CA GLN A 141 -9.28 -1.26 1.49
C GLN A 141 -9.17 0.27 1.62
N ARG A 142 -8.71 0.95 0.57
CA ARG A 142 -8.58 2.41 0.55
C ARG A 142 -9.92 3.12 0.62
N GLU A 143 -10.95 2.59 -0.04
CA GLU A 143 -12.33 3.10 0.06
C GLU A 143 -12.83 3.07 1.50
N LEU A 144 -12.60 1.95 2.18
CA LEU A 144 -13.02 1.74 3.55
C LEU A 144 -12.25 2.64 4.52
N GLN A 145 -10.95 2.82 4.30
CA GLN A 145 -10.13 3.76 5.07
C GLN A 145 -10.61 5.20 4.87
N TRP A 146 -10.96 5.59 3.64
CA TRP A 146 -11.49 6.91 3.33
C TRP A 146 -12.82 7.16 4.05
N TYR A 147 -13.77 6.23 3.95
CA TYR A 147 -15.05 6.31 4.64
C TYR A 147 -14.86 6.46 6.16
N LYS A 148 -13.99 5.63 6.75
CA LYS A 148 -13.71 5.68 8.19
C LYS A 148 -13.12 7.02 8.63
N VAL A 149 -12.11 7.53 7.92
CA VAL A 149 -11.45 8.81 8.26
C VAL A 149 -12.43 9.97 8.23
N VAL A 150 -13.30 10.02 7.22
CA VAL A 150 -14.25 11.13 7.14
C VAL A 150 -15.38 10.96 8.16
N LYS A 151 -15.88 9.73 8.38
CA LYS A 151 -16.82 9.44 9.47
C LYS A 151 -16.28 9.93 10.81
N ASP A 152 -15.04 9.57 11.14
CA ASP A 152 -14.37 9.99 12.37
C ASP A 152 -14.19 11.52 12.40
N SER A 153 -14.06 12.16 11.24
CA SER A 153 -13.93 13.60 11.15
C SER A 153 -15.24 14.38 11.39
N VAL A 154 -16.37 13.91 10.86
CA VAL A 154 -17.69 14.55 11.01
C VAL A 154 -18.23 14.43 12.46
N GLY A 155 -17.61 13.57 13.27
CA GLY A 155 -17.82 13.52 14.71
C GLY A 155 -19.04 12.71 15.13
N HIS A 156 -19.14 12.49 16.44
CA HIS A 156 -20.11 11.60 17.08
C HIS A 156 -21.59 12.03 16.97
N HIS A 157 -21.87 13.27 16.58
CA HIS A 157 -23.25 13.79 16.47
C HIS A 157 -24.08 13.13 15.35
N LEU A 158 -23.43 12.40 14.44
CA LEU A 158 -24.09 11.62 13.39
C LEU A 158 -24.29 10.13 13.71
N ILE A 159 -23.90 9.65 14.90
CA ILE A 159 -23.97 8.22 15.28
C ILE A 159 -25.39 7.67 15.17
N ASN A 160 -26.41 8.47 15.46
CA ASN A 160 -27.81 8.01 15.43
C ASN A 160 -28.35 7.70 14.02
N ARG A 161 -27.57 7.93 12.95
CA ARG A 161 -27.93 7.62 11.55
C ARG A 161 -26.97 6.62 10.89
N GLU A 162 -26.16 5.90 11.67
CA GLU A 162 -25.08 5.03 11.17
C GLU A 162 -25.55 3.96 10.16
N GLY A 163 -26.63 3.25 10.49
CA GLY A 163 -27.22 2.22 9.62
C GLY A 163 -28.06 2.75 8.46
N LEU A 164 -28.00 4.05 8.16
CA LEU A 164 -28.60 4.61 6.94
C LEU A 164 -27.56 4.95 5.87
N ARG A 165 -26.26 4.95 6.19
CA ARG A 165 -25.20 5.40 5.26
C ARG A 165 -24.12 4.39 4.97
N TRP A 166 -23.94 3.40 5.84
CA TRP A 166 -22.99 2.32 5.59
C TRP A 166 -23.49 1.40 4.47
N GLU A 167 -24.76 1.03 4.52
CA GLU A 167 -25.40 0.10 3.60
C GLU A 167 -25.40 0.66 2.17
N PRO A 168 -25.81 1.92 1.90
CA PRO A 168 -25.72 2.49 0.56
C PRO A 168 -24.27 2.64 0.07
N PHE A 169 -23.33 2.94 0.96
CA PHE A 169 -21.90 3.03 0.61
C PHE A 169 -21.34 1.68 0.12
N VAL A 170 -21.67 0.60 0.84
CA VAL A 170 -21.29 -0.78 0.51
C VAL A 170 -22.00 -1.26 -0.75
N GLU A 171 -23.30 -0.99 -0.89
CA GLU A 171 -24.11 -1.36 -2.05
C GLU A 171 -23.56 -0.75 -3.34
N GLN A 172 -23.22 0.55 -3.32
CA GLN A 172 -22.61 1.22 -4.48
C GLN A 172 -21.24 0.62 -4.88
N ARG A 173 -20.56 -0.08 -3.96
CA ARG A 173 -19.23 -0.69 -4.16
C ARG A 173 -19.30 -2.21 -4.16
N GLN A 174 -20.49 -2.79 -4.35
CA GLN A 174 -20.68 -4.23 -4.28
C GLN A 174 -19.88 -4.98 -5.36
N ASP A 175 -19.78 -4.42 -6.57
CA ASP A 175 -18.99 -5.04 -7.64
C ASP A 175 -17.49 -4.96 -7.36
N LEU A 176 -17.01 -3.83 -6.84
CA LEU A 176 -15.63 -3.72 -6.36
C LEU A 176 -15.33 -4.72 -5.22
N LEU A 177 -16.27 -4.94 -4.31
CA LEU A 177 -16.15 -5.94 -3.24
C LEU A 177 -16.06 -7.37 -3.80
N LYS A 178 -16.86 -7.70 -4.81
CA LYS A 178 -16.80 -8.99 -5.50
C LYS A 178 -15.46 -9.19 -6.19
N GLU A 179 -15.00 -8.20 -6.97
CA GLU A 179 -13.70 -8.23 -7.64
C GLU A 179 -12.54 -8.35 -6.63
N ALA A 180 -12.59 -7.57 -5.55
CA ALA A 180 -11.64 -7.64 -4.45
C ALA A 180 -11.58 -9.02 -3.81
N GLY A 181 -12.75 -9.61 -3.51
CA GLY A 181 -12.86 -10.95 -2.94
C GLY A 181 -12.33 -12.02 -3.90
N GLN A 182 -12.67 -11.92 -5.18
CA GLN A 182 -12.19 -12.85 -6.21
C GLN A 182 -10.67 -12.77 -6.35
N TRP A 183 -10.11 -11.56 -6.47
CA TRP A 183 -8.67 -11.35 -6.57
C TRP A 183 -7.92 -11.96 -5.36
N MET A 184 -8.45 -11.78 -4.14
CA MET A 184 -7.84 -12.37 -2.96
C MET A 184 -7.92 -13.89 -2.94
N LYS A 185 -9.05 -14.48 -3.35
CA LYS A 185 -9.23 -15.94 -3.43
C LYS A 185 -8.29 -16.55 -4.46
N ASP A 186 -8.21 -15.97 -5.65
CA ASP A 186 -7.35 -16.46 -6.72
C ASP A 186 -5.88 -16.38 -6.31
N THR A 187 -5.46 -15.24 -5.77
CA THR A 187 -4.09 -15.04 -5.27
C THR A 187 -3.76 -16.02 -4.14
N ALA A 188 -4.65 -16.18 -3.15
CA ALA A 188 -4.46 -17.09 -2.04
C ALA A 188 -4.41 -18.56 -2.51
N SER A 189 -5.24 -18.94 -3.48
CA SER A 189 -5.24 -20.28 -4.08
C SER A 189 -3.92 -20.57 -4.79
N SER A 190 -3.48 -19.68 -5.70
CA SER A 190 -2.21 -19.84 -6.42
C SER A 190 -1.02 -19.88 -5.46
N CYS A 191 -0.98 -19.00 -4.46
CA CYS A 191 0.11 -18.98 -3.49
C CYS A 191 0.09 -20.21 -2.56
N SER A 192 -1.09 -20.72 -2.20
CA SER A 192 -1.23 -21.96 -1.43
C SER A 192 -0.73 -23.17 -2.19
N LEU A 193 -0.96 -23.24 -3.52
CA LEU A 193 -0.39 -24.29 -4.37
C LEU A 193 1.14 -24.26 -4.35
N ILE A 194 1.74 -23.07 -4.52
CA ILE A 194 3.20 -22.89 -4.45
C ILE A 194 3.70 -23.30 -3.05
N ALA A 195 3.07 -22.84 -1.98
CA ALA A 195 3.44 -23.20 -0.61
C ALA A 195 3.38 -24.71 -0.38
N THR A 196 2.34 -25.38 -0.90
CA THR A 196 2.17 -26.84 -0.79
C THR A 196 3.27 -27.59 -1.55
N LEU A 197 3.66 -27.13 -2.74
CA LEU A 197 4.80 -27.70 -3.48
C LEU A 197 6.12 -27.54 -2.71
N ILE A 198 6.33 -26.42 -2.03
CA ILE A 198 7.52 -26.24 -1.18
C ILE A 198 7.47 -27.22 0.00
N ILE A 199 6.32 -27.40 0.64
CA ILE A 199 6.13 -28.39 1.72
C ILE A 199 6.53 -29.77 1.23
N THR A 200 6.03 -30.23 0.08
CA THR A 200 6.31 -31.58 -0.41
C THR A 200 7.79 -31.78 -0.73
N VAL A 201 8.43 -30.83 -1.39
CA VAL A 201 9.85 -30.92 -1.76
C VAL A 201 10.75 -30.90 -0.52
N THR A 202 10.50 -29.99 0.43
CA THR A 202 11.31 -29.86 1.65
C THR A 202 11.08 -31.02 2.62
N PHE A 203 9.84 -31.53 2.71
CA PHE A 203 9.54 -32.74 3.47
C PHE A 203 10.25 -33.97 2.89
N ALA A 204 10.20 -34.16 1.57
CA ALA A 204 10.94 -35.24 0.92
C ALA A 204 12.45 -35.12 1.20
N ALA A 205 13.02 -33.92 1.02
CA ALA A 205 14.43 -33.64 1.25
C ALA A 205 14.89 -33.87 2.70
N ALA A 206 13.98 -33.77 3.68
CA ALA A 206 14.28 -34.11 5.08
C ALA A 206 14.58 -35.60 5.28
N PHE A 207 14.00 -36.47 4.45
CA PHE A 207 14.22 -37.93 4.51
C PHE A 207 15.20 -38.42 3.43
N THR A 208 15.33 -37.71 2.31
CA THR A 208 16.29 -38.00 1.24
C THR A 208 17.52 -37.10 1.34
N ILE A 209 18.19 -37.18 2.49
CA ILE A 209 19.25 -36.26 2.88
C ILE A 209 20.44 -36.35 1.90
N PRO A 210 21.01 -35.22 1.44
CA PRO A 210 22.16 -35.22 0.53
C PRO A 210 23.35 -35.96 1.13
N GLY A 211 23.85 -36.95 0.38
CA GLY A 211 24.93 -37.85 0.82
C GLY A 211 24.47 -39.13 1.49
N GLY A 212 23.19 -39.25 1.87
CA GLY A 212 22.64 -40.44 2.49
C GLY A 212 23.04 -40.65 3.95
N ASN A 213 22.58 -41.77 4.49
CA ASN A 213 22.84 -42.20 5.86
C ASN A 213 23.83 -43.37 5.86
N ASP A 214 24.59 -43.50 6.94
CA ASP A 214 25.41 -44.69 7.19
C ASP A 214 24.49 -45.90 7.42
N ASN A 215 24.69 -46.96 6.62
CA ASN A 215 23.87 -48.18 6.66
C ASN A 215 23.92 -48.91 8.02
N ASN A 216 24.95 -48.69 8.84
CA ASN A 216 25.10 -49.36 10.12
C ASN A 216 24.49 -48.59 11.29
N THR A 217 24.52 -47.26 11.23
CA THR A 217 24.10 -46.39 12.34
C THR A 217 22.84 -45.59 12.06
N GLY A 218 22.44 -45.46 10.78
CA GLY A 218 21.35 -44.58 10.35
C GLY A 218 21.67 -43.08 10.45
N ILE A 219 22.89 -42.73 10.86
CA ILE A 219 23.31 -41.34 11.07
C ILE A 219 23.70 -40.73 9.71
N PRO A 220 23.34 -39.48 9.42
CA PRO A 220 23.75 -38.82 8.18
C PRO A 220 25.27 -38.74 8.05
N ILE A 221 25.81 -39.18 6.91
CA ILE A 221 27.27 -39.31 6.69
C ILE A 221 27.98 -37.96 6.84
N PHE A 222 27.32 -36.88 6.44
CA PHE A 222 27.86 -35.52 6.47
C PHE A 222 27.46 -34.70 7.69
N LEU A 223 26.96 -35.33 8.77
CA LEU A 223 26.47 -34.62 9.97
C LEU A 223 27.48 -33.59 10.54
N LYS A 224 28.78 -33.88 10.46
CA LYS A 224 29.85 -32.98 10.96
C LYS A 224 30.24 -31.86 9.98
N LYS A 225 29.76 -31.88 8.74
CA LYS A 225 30.08 -30.83 7.75
C LYS A 225 29.18 -29.60 7.95
N PRO A 226 29.72 -28.38 7.88
CA PRO A 226 28.93 -27.16 8.07
C PRO A 226 27.82 -27.00 7.02
N SER A 227 28.06 -27.38 5.77
CA SER A 227 27.02 -27.38 4.72
C SER A 227 25.82 -28.26 5.09
N PHE A 228 26.05 -29.40 5.75
CA PHE A 228 24.95 -30.26 6.20
C PHE A 228 24.08 -29.57 7.24
N MET A 229 24.69 -28.92 8.23
CA MET A 229 23.93 -28.16 9.24
C MET A 229 23.12 -27.02 8.62
N VAL A 230 23.70 -26.30 7.65
CA VAL A 230 23.00 -25.25 6.89
C VAL A 230 21.84 -25.86 6.09
N PHE A 231 22.05 -27.01 5.45
CA PHE A 231 21.01 -27.72 4.70
C PHE A 231 19.83 -28.07 5.62
N THR A 232 20.09 -28.75 6.74
CA THR A 232 19.03 -29.21 7.66
C THR A 232 18.27 -28.03 8.26
N ALA A 233 18.97 -26.99 8.71
CA ALA A 233 18.34 -25.79 9.28
C ALA A 233 17.50 -25.04 8.25
N ALA A 234 18.05 -24.79 7.05
CA ALA A 234 17.32 -24.10 5.98
C ALA A 234 16.12 -24.92 5.49
N ASN A 235 16.25 -26.24 5.37
CA ASN A 235 15.16 -27.11 4.97
C ASN A 235 14.01 -27.10 5.98
N ALA A 236 14.31 -27.12 7.29
CA ALA A 236 13.30 -27.00 8.33
C ALA A 236 12.62 -25.61 8.31
N LEU A 237 13.39 -24.52 8.21
CA LEU A 237 12.84 -23.17 8.14
C LEU A 237 11.96 -22.97 6.89
N ALA A 238 12.34 -23.54 5.75
CA ALA A 238 11.53 -23.54 4.54
C ALA A 238 10.20 -24.26 4.78
N LEU A 239 10.24 -25.48 5.30
CA LEU A 239 9.05 -26.29 5.59
C LEU A 239 8.07 -25.58 6.52
N PHE A 240 8.53 -25.12 7.69
CA PHE A 240 7.66 -24.47 8.69
C PHE A 240 7.11 -23.14 8.19
N SER A 241 7.92 -22.33 7.49
CA SER A 241 7.45 -21.08 6.88
C SER A 241 6.39 -21.37 5.82
N SER A 242 6.55 -22.43 5.02
CA SER A 242 5.57 -22.81 4.01
C SER A 242 4.24 -23.27 4.62
N ILE A 243 4.28 -24.06 5.70
CA ILE A 243 3.08 -24.45 6.43
C ILE A 243 2.35 -23.22 6.98
N ALA A 244 3.09 -22.27 7.58
CA ALA A 244 2.51 -21.01 8.04
C ALA A 244 1.86 -20.22 6.90
N ALA A 245 2.51 -20.14 5.73
CA ALA A 245 1.95 -19.50 4.54
C ALA A 245 0.64 -20.18 4.09
N THR A 246 0.62 -21.51 3.98
CA THR A 246 -0.58 -22.29 3.62
C THR A 246 -1.72 -22.04 4.60
N LEU A 247 -1.46 -22.02 5.91
CA LEU A 247 -2.48 -21.72 6.93
C LEU A 247 -3.04 -20.31 6.78
N MET A 248 -2.19 -19.31 6.49
CA MET A 248 -2.64 -17.94 6.27
C MET A 248 -3.49 -17.81 5.01
N PHE A 249 -3.11 -18.46 3.90
CA PHE A 249 -3.92 -18.48 2.68
C PHE A 249 -5.23 -19.25 2.86
N LEU A 250 -5.22 -20.36 3.61
CA LEU A 250 -6.43 -21.06 3.99
C LEU A 250 -7.37 -20.16 4.81
N ALA A 251 -6.83 -19.38 5.74
CA ALA A 251 -7.60 -18.42 6.55
C ALA A 251 -8.17 -17.24 5.73
N ILE A 252 -7.66 -16.99 4.52
CA ILE A 252 -8.24 -16.07 3.54
C ILE A 252 -9.38 -16.77 2.80
N LEU A 253 -9.16 -18.00 2.31
CA LEU A 253 -10.18 -18.77 1.58
C LEU A 253 -11.42 -19.09 2.42
N THR A 254 -11.27 -19.29 3.72
CA THR A 254 -12.37 -19.58 4.65
C THR A 254 -12.99 -18.34 5.31
N SER A 255 -12.52 -17.12 4.97
CA SER A 255 -13.06 -15.89 5.55
C SER A 255 -14.47 -15.58 5.02
N ARG A 256 -15.24 -14.79 5.77
CA ARG A 256 -16.61 -14.40 5.39
C ARG A 256 -16.67 -13.37 4.26
N TYR A 257 -15.60 -12.62 4.01
CA TYR A 257 -15.55 -11.53 3.02
C TYR A 257 -16.60 -10.44 3.25
N ALA A 258 -16.85 -10.10 4.53
CA ALA A 258 -17.64 -8.90 4.85
C ALA A 258 -16.86 -7.65 4.43
N ALA A 259 -17.54 -6.54 4.12
CA ALA A 259 -16.88 -5.32 3.67
C ALA A 259 -15.86 -4.82 4.71
N GLU A 260 -16.15 -4.95 6.00
CA GLU A 260 -15.26 -4.57 7.10
C GLU A 260 -13.98 -5.43 7.16
N ASP A 261 -14.04 -6.69 6.70
CA ASP A 261 -12.88 -7.59 6.71
C ASP A 261 -11.76 -7.05 5.80
N PHE A 262 -12.11 -6.36 4.71
CA PHE A 262 -11.17 -5.76 3.76
C PHE A 262 -10.41 -4.57 4.33
N LEU A 263 -10.82 -4.01 5.47
CA LEU A 263 -10.11 -2.89 6.08
C LEU A 263 -8.78 -3.31 6.72
N HIS A 264 -8.80 -4.42 7.48
CA HIS A 264 -7.64 -4.88 8.26
C HIS A 264 -7.43 -6.39 8.23
N SER A 265 -8.49 -7.19 8.42
CA SER A 265 -8.38 -8.64 8.62
C SER A 265 -7.78 -9.34 7.41
N LEU A 266 -8.41 -9.15 6.25
CA LEU A 266 -8.04 -9.79 4.98
C LEU A 266 -6.68 -9.30 4.45
N PRO A 267 -6.40 -7.99 4.32
CA PRO A 267 -5.10 -7.50 3.88
C PRO A 267 -3.95 -7.95 4.77
N ARG A 268 -4.13 -7.94 6.10
CA ARG A 268 -3.09 -8.41 7.04
C ARG A 268 -2.79 -9.89 6.87
N LYS A 269 -3.83 -10.73 6.68
CA LYS A 269 -3.63 -12.15 6.40
C LYS A 269 -2.86 -12.36 5.09
N MET A 270 -3.19 -11.59 4.05
CA MET A 270 -2.50 -11.65 2.74
C MET A 270 -1.02 -11.29 2.88
N VAL A 271 -0.71 -10.18 3.55
CA VAL A 271 0.67 -9.75 3.78
C VAL A 271 1.45 -10.82 4.53
N LEU A 272 0.90 -11.33 5.64
CA LEU A 272 1.53 -12.39 6.43
C LEU A 272 1.75 -13.67 5.61
N GLY A 273 0.76 -14.11 4.83
CA GLY A 273 0.90 -15.28 3.95
C GLY A 273 2.03 -15.10 2.93
N LEU A 274 2.09 -13.94 2.27
CA LEU A 274 3.16 -13.62 1.32
C LEU A 274 4.54 -13.51 2.00
N THR A 275 4.64 -12.99 3.22
CA THR A 275 5.93 -12.95 3.95
C THR A 275 6.47 -14.35 4.23
N PHE A 276 5.63 -15.23 4.75
CA PHE A 276 6.04 -16.60 5.05
C PHE A 276 6.37 -17.38 3.77
N LEU A 277 5.64 -17.14 2.68
CA LEU A 277 5.94 -17.74 1.38
C LEU A 277 7.30 -17.27 0.84
N PHE A 278 7.61 -15.98 0.96
CA PHE A 278 8.90 -15.45 0.55
C PHE A 278 10.06 -16.06 1.35
N PHE A 279 9.94 -16.12 2.68
CA PHE A 279 10.94 -16.78 3.52
C PHE A 279 11.09 -18.26 3.17
N SER A 280 9.98 -18.95 2.92
CA SER A 280 9.97 -20.35 2.49
C SER A 280 10.78 -20.57 1.20
N LEU A 281 10.56 -19.75 0.17
CA LEU A 281 11.31 -19.79 -1.08
C LEU A 281 12.80 -19.49 -0.87
N ALA A 282 13.14 -18.46 -0.09
CA ALA A 282 14.52 -18.11 0.20
C ALA A 282 15.27 -19.25 0.90
N PHE A 283 14.67 -19.83 1.94
CA PHE A 283 15.27 -20.95 2.67
C PHE A 283 15.35 -22.23 1.83
N MET A 284 14.37 -22.50 0.96
CA MET A 284 14.46 -23.62 0.02
C MET A 284 15.68 -23.48 -0.89
N LEU A 285 15.93 -22.29 -1.45
CA LEU A 285 17.07 -22.05 -2.33
C LEU A 285 18.41 -22.18 -1.58
N VAL A 286 18.46 -21.74 -0.31
CA VAL A 286 19.64 -21.97 0.55
C VAL A 286 19.84 -23.47 0.81
N ALA A 287 18.78 -24.21 1.13
CA ALA A 287 18.85 -25.66 1.34
C ALA A 287 19.34 -26.36 0.07
N PHE A 288 18.75 -26.06 -1.09
CA PHE A 288 19.15 -26.63 -2.37
C PHE A 288 20.60 -26.31 -2.73
N GLY A 289 21.01 -25.05 -2.56
CA GLY A 289 22.40 -24.63 -2.74
C GLY A 289 23.34 -25.45 -1.86
N SER A 290 23.01 -25.58 -0.57
CA SER A 290 23.81 -26.37 0.36
C SER A 290 23.87 -27.86 -0.02
N ALA A 291 22.76 -28.45 -0.44
CA ALA A 291 22.71 -29.84 -0.93
C ALA A 291 23.64 -30.05 -2.15
N LEU A 292 23.64 -29.12 -3.11
CA LEU A 292 24.56 -29.17 -4.25
C LEU A 292 26.03 -29.06 -3.80
N THR A 293 26.34 -28.24 -2.80
CA THR A 293 27.70 -28.20 -2.26
C THR A 293 28.13 -29.53 -1.65
N ILE A 294 27.23 -30.19 -0.91
CA ILE A 294 27.52 -31.49 -0.30
C ILE A 294 27.82 -32.54 -1.38
N VAL A 295 27.01 -32.59 -2.43
CA VAL A 295 27.14 -33.60 -3.50
C VAL A 295 28.30 -33.32 -4.46
N LEU A 296 28.59 -32.06 -4.80
CA LEU A 296 29.57 -31.70 -5.84
C LEU A 296 30.94 -31.25 -5.30
N SER A 297 31.06 -30.94 -4.00
CA SER A 297 32.32 -30.40 -3.41
C SER A 297 33.54 -31.29 -3.59
N GLU A 298 33.37 -32.62 -3.65
CA GLU A 298 34.50 -33.55 -3.83
C GLU A 298 35.05 -33.56 -5.25
N LYS A 299 34.24 -33.22 -6.26
CA LYS A 299 34.65 -33.24 -7.67
C LYS A 299 35.04 -31.86 -8.21
N LEU A 300 34.43 -30.78 -7.72
CA LEU A 300 34.59 -29.44 -8.29
C LEU A 300 34.78 -28.39 -7.20
N LYS A 301 36.04 -28.03 -6.90
CA LYS A 301 36.39 -27.06 -5.85
C LYS A 301 35.86 -25.63 -6.09
N TRP A 302 35.53 -25.27 -7.34
CA TRP A 302 34.97 -23.97 -7.74
C TRP A 302 33.43 -23.96 -7.88
N ILE A 303 32.75 -25.05 -7.51
CA ILE A 303 31.29 -25.20 -7.71
C ILE A 303 30.44 -24.19 -6.93
N HIS A 304 30.96 -23.64 -5.83
CA HIS A 304 30.23 -22.69 -5.00
C HIS A 304 29.83 -21.42 -5.78
N ILE A 305 30.68 -20.94 -6.69
CA ILE A 305 30.44 -19.73 -7.47
C ILE A 305 29.19 -19.87 -8.37
N PRO A 306 29.09 -20.88 -9.27
CA PRO A 306 27.90 -21.05 -10.11
C PRO A 306 26.65 -21.40 -9.29
N ILE A 307 26.75 -22.14 -8.19
CA ILE A 307 25.61 -22.44 -7.31
C ILE A 307 25.04 -21.17 -6.70
N THR A 308 25.91 -20.30 -6.15
CA THR A 308 25.49 -19.02 -5.56
C THR A 308 24.87 -18.11 -6.61
N LEU A 309 25.44 -18.06 -7.82
CA LEU A 309 24.93 -17.24 -8.92
C LEU A 309 23.55 -17.74 -9.41
N LEU A 310 23.39 -19.06 -9.50
CA LEU A 310 22.14 -19.70 -9.87
C LEU A 310 21.05 -19.51 -8.81
N ALA A 311 21.38 -19.57 -7.53
CA ALA A 311 20.44 -19.32 -6.43
C ALA A 311 20.07 -17.84 -6.29
N ALA A 312 21.00 -16.93 -6.57
CA ALA A 312 20.77 -15.48 -6.48
C ALA A 312 19.82 -14.96 -7.56
N PHE A 313 19.84 -15.54 -8.77
CA PHE A 313 19.02 -15.07 -9.88
C PHE A 313 17.50 -15.14 -9.60
N PRO A 314 16.91 -16.26 -9.17
CA PRO A 314 15.50 -16.34 -8.81
C PRO A 314 15.13 -15.44 -7.63
N ILE A 315 16.00 -15.29 -6.64
CA ILE A 315 15.77 -14.40 -5.49
C ILE A 315 15.68 -12.95 -5.97
N LEU A 316 16.65 -12.52 -6.78
CA LEU A 316 16.68 -11.16 -7.32
C LEU A 316 15.44 -10.91 -8.19
N LEU A 317 15.10 -11.85 -9.08
CA LEU A 317 13.91 -11.75 -9.93
C LEU A 317 12.63 -11.64 -9.09
N PHE A 318 12.47 -12.48 -8.07
CA PHE A 318 11.33 -12.43 -7.17
C PHE A 318 11.26 -11.09 -6.42
N THR A 319 12.39 -10.59 -5.91
CA THR A 319 12.43 -9.28 -5.26
C THR A 319 12.06 -8.16 -6.22
N ILE A 320 12.52 -8.16 -7.46
CA ILE A 320 12.19 -7.10 -8.42
C ILE A 320 10.69 -7.11 -8.77
N LEU A 321 10.10 -8.29 -8.97
CA LEU A 321 8.71 -8.42 -9.41
C LEU A 321 7.71 -8.27 -8.26
N GLN A 322 7.97 -8.88 -7.10
CA GLN A 322 7.00 -8.99 -6.02
C GLN A 322 7.16 -7.90 -4.95
N LEU A 323 8.36 -7.32 -4.79
CA LEU A 323 8.60 -6.30 -3.77
C LEU A 323 7.78 -5.02 -3.97
N PRO A 324 7.59 -4.48 -5.20
CA PRO A 324 6.77 -3.28 -5.39
C PRO A 324 5.33 -3.49 -4.89
N LEU A 325 4.73 -4.60 -5.31
CA LEU A 325 3.40 -5.04 -4.90
C LEU A 325 3.34 -5.23 -3.38
N TYR A 326 4.28 -5.98 -2.79
CA TYR A 326 4.36 -6.21 -1.34
C TYR A 326 4.51 -4.91 -0.53
N VAL A 327 5.38 -4.00 -0.96
CA VAL A 327 5.60 -2.71 -0.29
C VAL A 327 4.33 -1.86 -0.35
N GLU A 328 3.59 -1.89 -1.46
CA GLU A 328 2.30 -1.21 -1.57
C GLU A 328 1.28 -1.80 -0.58
N MET A 329 1.17 -3.13 -0.47
CA MET A 329 0.26 -3.78 0.49
C MET A 329 0.59 -3.41 1.93
N VAL A 330 1.87 -3.47 2.30
CA VAL A 330 2.35 -3.12 3.64
C VAL A 330 2.09 -1.64 3.92
N GLY A 331 2.40 -0.78 2.96
CA GLY A 331 2.15 0.65 3.06
C GLY A 331 0.66 0.98 3.21
N SER A 332 -0.20 0.34 2.43
CA SER A 332 -1.67 0.51 2.50
C SER A 332 -2.23 0.01 3.83
N THR A 333 -1.71 -1.09 4.36
CA THR A 333 -2.27 -1.75 5.55
C THR A 333 -1.76 -1.16 6.86
N TYR A 334 -0.45 -0.91 6.96
CA TYR A 334 0.20 -0.50 8.22
C TYR A 334 0.53 0.99 8.27
N TRP A 335 0.64 1.66 7.12
CA TRP A 335 1.02 3.07 7.07
C TRP A 335 0.18 3.88 6.06
N PRO A 336 -1.16 3.87 6.21
CA PRO A 336 -2.05 4.46 5.21
C PRO A 336 -1.76 5.97 5.11
N ARG A 337 -1.67 6.50 3.89
CA ARG A 337 -1.33 7.92 3.63
C ARG A 337 -2.27 8.88 4.39
N LEU A 338 -3.50 8.45 4.60
CA LEU A 338 -4.54 9.14 5.36
C LEU A 338 -4.15 9.50 6.80
N TYR A 339 -3.34 8.66 7.45
CA TYR A 339 -2.95 8.82 8.86
C TYR A 339 -1.53 9.35 9.04
N ARG A 340 -0.83 9.71 7.96
CA ARG A 340 0.53 10.25 8.08
C ARG A 340 0.48 11.64 8.76
N PRO A 341 1.48 12.01 9.57
CA PRO A 341 1.64 13.40 9.98
C PRO A 341 1.96 14.25 8.73
N LEU A 342 1.32 15.40 8.61
CA LEU A 342 1.72 16.40 7.62
C LEU A 342 3.11 16.90 8.00
N LYS A 343 4.06 16.86 7.06
CA LYS A 343 5.28 17.67 7.19
C LYS A 343 4.84 19.11 6.94
N ILE A 344 4.55 19.82 8.02
CA ILE A 344 4.18 21.24 8.00
C ILE A 344 5.40 22.02 7.55
#